data_AF-A0A7D5YGF2-F1
#
_entry.id   AF-A0A7D5YGF2-F1
#
_cell.length_a   1.000
_cell.length_b   1.000
_cell.length_c   1.000
_cell.angle_alpha   90.00
_cell.angle_beta   90.00
_cell.angle_gamma   90.00
#
_symmetry.space_group_name_H-M   'P 1'
#
loop_
_entity.id
_entity.type
_entity.pdbx_description
1 polymer ?
#
loop_
_entity_poly.entity_id
_entity_poly.type
_entity_poly.pdbx_seq_one_letter_code
_entity_poly.pdbx_strand_id
1 'polypeptide(L)'
;MLDDATAVTEPGGPERAAVDAAQVAAAVLLGDGRRAVGLHEALVGGPAWRRLPIEHRAAHLVDVAGAYVRTDNVAGAGGALLHADRLVPAEVRIRPAGRAALAEVLAGVRRPDPRLIALAEATGVAR
;
A
#
# COMPACT_ATOMS: atom_id res chain seq x y z
N MET A 1 35.25 5.95 7.42
CA MET A 1 34.14 6.30 8.34
C MET A 1 33.32 7.51 7.87
N LEU A 2 33.46 8.00 6.63
CA LEU A 2 32.63 9.09 6.09
C LEU A 2 31.92 8.73 4.76
N ASP A 3 32.08 7.49 4.26
CA ASP A 3 31.48 7.06 2.98
C ASP A 3 29.99 6.67 3.09
N ASP A 4 29.48 6.41 4.31
CA ASP A 4 28.09 5.99 4.54
C ASP A 4 27.06 7.13 4.38
N ALA A 5 27.46 8.39 4.58
CA ALA A 5 26.53 9.52 4.52
C ALA A 5 26.05 9.81 3.09
N THR A 6 26.89 9.54 2.09
CA THR A 6 26.56 9.73 0.66
C THR A 6 25.62 8.65 0.15
N ALA A 7 25.70 7.41 0.67
CA ALA A 7 24.80 6.31 0.32
C ALA A 7 23.34 6.61 0.73
N VAL A 8 23.15 7.28 1.87
CA VAL A 8 21.84 7.69 2.41
C VAL A 8 21.10 8.67 1.46
N THR A 9 21.82 9.35 0.58
CA THR A 9 21.26 10.34 -0.36
C THR A 9 21.45 9.99 -1.83
N GLU A 10 21.88 8.76 -2.16
CA GLU A 10 21.89 8.36 -3.56
C GLU A 10 20.46 8.42 -4.13
N PRO A 11 20.25 9.13 -5.25
CA PRO A 11 18.96 9.12 -5.93
C PRO A 11 18.65 7.68 -6.37
N GLY A 12 17.83 6.98 -5.58
CA GLY A 12 17.44 5.58 -5.81
C GLY A 12 17.88 4.57 -4.72
N GLY A 13 18.41 5.03 -3.58
CA GLY A 13 18.64 4.17 -2.41
C GLY A 13 17.35 3.70 -1.72
N PRO A 14 17.38 2.58 -0.96
CA PRO A 14 16.22 2.10 -0.20
C PRO A 14 15.73 3.10 0.87
N GLU A 15 16.61 3.94 1.42
CA GLU A 15 16.29 5.02 2.36
C GLU A 15 15.37 6.04 1.69
N ARG A 16 15.71 6.43 0.46
CA ARG A 16 14.87 7.35 -0.32
C ARG A 16 13.51 6.73 -0.63
N ALA A 17 13.47 5.45 -1.00
CA ALA A 17 12.20 4.75 -1.22
C ALA A 17 11.34 4.66 0.05
N ALA A 18 11.95 4.50 1.23
CA ALA A 18 11.25 4.52 2.50
C ALA A 18 10.67 5.90 2.81
N VAL A 19 11.41 6.97 2.52
CA VAL A 19 10.90 8.36 2.61
C VAL A 19 9.74 8.58 1.64
N ASP A 20 9.88 8.17 0.39
CA ASP A 20 8.83 8.31 -0.62
C ASP A 20 7.57 7.51 -0.21
N ALA A 21 7.71 6.32 0.37
CA ALA A 21 6.60 5.54 0.94
C ALA A 21 5.93 6.27 2.12
N ALA A 22 6.73 6.86 3.03
CA ALA A 22 6.21 7.67 4.13
C ALA A 22 5.46 8.92 3.64
N GLN A 23 5.90 9.54 2.54
CA GLN A 23 5.19 10.66 1.90
C GLN A 23 3.84 10.23 1.32
N VAL A 24 3.75 9.03 0.73
CA VAL A 24 2.48 8.45 0.30
C VAL A 24 1.57 8.26 1.51
N ALA A 25 2.04 7.59 2.56
CA ALA A 25 1.25 7.37 3.78
C ALA A 25 0.76 8.68 4.41
N ALA A 26 1.62 9.71 4.46
CA ALA A 26 1.23 11.03 4.94
C ALA A 26 0.11 11.66 4.08
N ALA A 27 0.22 11.58 2.75
CA ALA A 27 -0.83 12.06 1.83
C ALA A 27 -2.14 11.28 2.01
N VAL A 28 -2.06 9.96 2.27
CA VAL A 28 -3.23 9.12 2.60
C VAL A 28 -3.92 9.65 3.86
N LEU A 29 -3.16 9.85 4.95
CA LEU A 29 -3.69 10.31 6.24
C LEU A 29 -4.29 11.71 6.17
N LEU A 30 -3.74 12.59 5.33
CA LEU A 30 -4.27 13.94 5.08
C LEU A 30 -5.49 13.96 4.16
N GLY A 31 -5.92 12.80 3.64
CA GLY A 31 -7.07 12.70 2.74
C GLY A 31 -6.79 13.13 1.29
N ASP A 32 -5.54 13.48 0.94
CA ASP A 32 -5.16 13.86 -0.42
C ASP A 32 -4.91 12.62 -1.29
N GLY A 33 -6.01 11.95 -1.65
CA GLY A 33 -5.98 10.69 -2.40
C GLY A 33 -5.30 10.82 -3.76
N ARG A 34 -5.51 11.93 -4.49
CA ARG A 34 -4.86 12.14 -5.79
C ARG A 34 -3.36 12.27 -5.67
N ARG A 35 -2.88 13.06 -4.70
CA ARG A 35 -1.43 13.17 -4.43
C ARG A 35 -0.85 11.83 -4.00
N ALA A 36 -1.52 11.11 -3.11
CA ALA A 36 -1.07 9.80 -2.66
C ALA A 36 -0.92 8.81 -3.81
N VAL A 37 -1.90 8.73 -4.72
CA VAL A 37 -1.84 7.86 -5.90
C VAL A 37 -0.70 8.27 -6.83
N GLY A 38 -0.53 9.57 -7.12
CA GLY A 38 0.56 10.04 -7.98
C GLY A 38 1.95 9.74 -7.39
N LEU A 39 2.13 9.95 -6.08
CA LEU A 39 3.38 9.60 -5.38
C LEU A 39 3.61 8.08 -5.35
N HIS A 40 2.55 7.28 -5.18
CA HIS A 40 2.62 5.82 -5.24
C HIS A 40 3.11 5.35 -6.60
N GLU A 41 2.52 5.84 -7.69
CA GLU A 41 2.88 5.47 -9.07
C GLU A 41 4.34 5.79 -9.37
N ALA A 42 4.82 6.97 -8.93
CA ALA A 42 6.23 7.36 -9.06
C ALA A 42 7.16 6.40 -8.30
N LEU A 43 6.81 6.04 -7.06
CA LEU A 43 7.61 5.13 -6.25
C LEU A 43 7.68 3.72 -6.86
N VAL A 44 6.53 3.12 -7.20
CA VAL A 44 6.48 1.73 -7.71
C VAL A 44 7.09 1.59 -9.11
N GLY A 45 7.08 2.67 -9.90
CA GLY A 45 7.79 2.74 -11.18
C GLY A 45 9.31 2.89 -11.05
N GLY A 46 9.79 3.28 -9.87
CA GLY A 46 11.21 3.50 -9.59
C GLY A 46 11.99 2.20 -9.31
N PRO A 47 13.31 2.18 -9.57
CA PRO A 47 14.16 1.01 -9.32
C PRO A 47 14.30 0.67 -7.84
N ALA A 48 14.11 1.65 -6.96
CA ALA A 48 14.27 1.53 -5.52
C ALA A 48 13.11 0.76 -4.86
N TRP A 49 11.92 0.72 -5.47
CA TRP A 49 10.78 -0.04 -4.96
C TRP A 49 11.14 -1.51 -4.72
N ARG A 50 11.84 -2.14 -5.67
CA ARG A 50 12.22 -3.56 -5.52
C ARG A 50 13.26 -3.80 -4.43
N ARG A 51 13.97 -2.75 -3.98
CA ARG A 51 15.00 -2.81 -2.92
C ARG A 51 14.41 -2.67 -1.51
N LEU A 52 13.17 -2.19 -1.37
CA LEU A 52 12.49 -2.18 -0.07
C LEU A 52 12.25 -3.62 0.42
N PRO A 53 12.38 -3.88 1.74
CA PRO A 53 11.98 -5.16 2.31
C PRO A 53 10.52 -5.46 2.00
N ILE A 54 10.21 -6.75 1.85
CA ILE A 54 8.91 -7.20 1.33
C ILE A 54 7.76 -6.77 2.25
N GLU A 55 8.00 -6.71 3.55
CA GLU A 55 7.07 -6.26 4.59
C GLU A 55 6.72 -4.79 4.41
N HIS A 56 7.72 -3.94 4.14
CA HIS A 56 7.49 -2.50 3.88
C HIS A 56 6.69 -2.29 2.59
N ARG A 57 6.95 -3.10 1.56
CA ARG A 57 6.16 -3.05 0.32
C ARG A 57 4.71 -3.46 0.56
N ALA A 58 4.49 -4.52 1.32
CA ALA A 58 3.14 -4.98 1.66
C ALA A 58 2.39 -3.93 2.50
N ALA A 59 3.03 -3.35 3.51
CA ALA A 59 2.46 -2.27 4.32
C ALA A 59 2.11 -1.04 3.46
N HIS A 60 3.00 -0.61 2.56
CA HIS A 60 2.74 0.50 1.62
C HIS A 60 1.52 0.25 0.73
N LEU A 61 1.35 -0.99 0.26
CA LEU A 61 0.19 -1.38 -0.56
C LEU A 61 -1.12 -1.37 0.24
N VAL A 62 -1.07 -1.68 1.54
CA VAL A 62 -2.22 -1.52 2.44
C VAL A 62 -2.56 -0.05 2.61
N ASP A 63 -1.57 0.81 2.85
CA ASP A 63 -1.79 2.25 3.04
C ASP A 63 -2.40 2.91 1.80
N VAL A 64 -1.89 2.60 0.60
CA VAL A 64 -2.40 3.21 -0.65
C VAL A 64 -3.81 2.71 -1.02
N ALA A 65 -4.25 1.54 -0.53
CA ALA A 65 -5.58 1.02 -0.83
C ALA A 65 -6.68 2.02 -0.42
N GLY A 66 -6.54 2.66 0.75
CA GLY A 66 -7.48 3.71 1.19
C GLY A 66 -7.45 4.96 0.28
N ALA A 67 -6.29 5.33 -0.27
CA ALA A 67 -6.20 6.44 -1.23
C ALA A 67 -6.99 6.15 -2.51
N TYR A 68 -6.90 4.93 -3.02
CA TYR A 68 -7.64 4.50 -4.20
C TYR A 68 -9.16 4.54 -3.99
N VAL A 69 -9.66 4.13 -2.82
CA VAL A 69 -11.09 4.24 -2.46
C VAL A 69 -11.56 5.70 -2.54
N ARG A 70 -10.79 6.63 -1.96
CA ARG A 70 -11.14 8.06 -1.96
C ARG A 70 -11.11 8.71 -3.35
N THR A 71 -10.38 8.12 -4.29
CA THR A 71 -10.36 8.56 -5.70
C THR A 71 -11.33 7.80 -6.59
N ASP A 72 -12.27 7.03 -6.02
CA ASP A 72 -13.23 6.18 -6.72
C ASP A 72 -12.56 5.10 -7.63
N ASN A 73 -11.30 4.79 -7.37
CA ASN A 73 -10.54 3.74 -8.07
C ASN A 73 -10.57 2.44 -7.27
N VAL A 74 -11.76 1.89 -7.17
CA VAL A 74 -12.02 0.70 -6.38
C VAL A 74 -11.24 -0.54 -6.89
N ALA A 75 -11.01 -0.63 -8.20
CA ALA A 75 -10.20 -1.71 -8.79
C ALA A 75 -8.73 -1.63 -8.35
N GLY A 76 -8.15 -0.42 -8.33
CA GLY A 76 -6.80 -0.18 -7.81
C GLY A 76 -6.69 -0.53 -6.33
N ALA A 77 -7.68 -0.14 -5.53
CA ALA A 77 -7.73 -0.45 -4.09
C ALA A 77 -7.72 -1.96 -3.85
N GLY A 78 -8.59 -2.68 -4.56
CA GLY A 78 -8.65 -4.13 -4.45
C GLY A 78 -7.39 -4.83 -4.94
N GLY A 79 -6.82 -4.38 -6.05
CA GLY A 79 -5.57 -4.89 -6.60
C GLY A 79 -4.40 -4.73 -5.62
N ALA A 80 -4.31 -3.59 -4.95
CA ALA A 80 -3.28 -3.30 -3.96
C ALA A 80 -3.36 -4.27 -2.77
N LEU A 81 -4.56 -4.49 -2.21
CA LEU A 81 -4.76 -5.44 -1.10
C LEU A 81 -4.46 -6.88 -1.50
N LEU A 82 -4.92 -7.32 -2.67
CA LEU A 82 -4.60 -8.66 -3.18
C LEU A 82 -3.10 -8.83 -3.46
N HIS A 83 -2.39 -7.74 -3.80
CA HIS A 83 -0.95 -7.79 -3.98
C HIS A 83 -0.22 -7.85 -2.64
N ALA A 84 -0.62 -7.04 -1.65
CA ALA A 84 -0.10 -7.10 -0.29
C ALA A 84 -0.28 -8.49 0.33
N ASP A 85 -1.47 -9.10 0.20
CA ASP A 85 -1.75 -10.45 0.70
C ASP A 85 -0.84 -11.50 0.06
N ARG A 86 -0.53 -11.35 -1.24
CA ARG A 86 0.42 -12.23 -1.94
C ARG A 86 1.87 -12.04 -1.49
N LEU A 87 2.27 -10.82 -1.14
CA LEU A 87 3.63 -10.54 -0.68
C LEU A 87 3.83 -11.01 0.77
N VAL A 88 2.97 -10.57 1.67
CA VAL A 88 3.03 -10.87 3.10
C VAL A 88 1.59 -11.00 3.62
N PRO A 89 1.02 -12.23 3.65
CA PRO A 89 -0.37 -12.44 4.08
C PRO A 89 -0.69 -11.84 5.46
N ALA A 90 0.28 -11.85 6.39
CA ALA A 90 0.10 -11.31 7.73
C ALA A 90 -0.24 -9.81 7.76
N GLU A 91 0.23 -9.03 6.79
CA GLU A 91 -0.05 -7.58 6.72
C GLU A 91 -1.52 -7.29 6.40
N VAL A 92 -2.19 -8.15 5.64
CA VAL A 92 -3.62 -7.99 5.34
C VAL A 92 -4.50 -8.74 6.33
N ARG A 93 -4.11 -9.97 6.69
CA ARG A 93 -4.96 -10.90 7.46
C ARG A 93 -4.92 -10.70 8.96
N ILE A 94 -3.77 -10.24 9.50
CA ILE A 94 -3.53 -10.18 10.94
C ILE A 94 -3.47 -8.73 11.41
N ARG A 95 -2.74 -7.85 10.69
CA ARG A 95 -2.58 -6.47 11.14
C ARG A 95 -3.91 -5.71 11.12
N PRO A 96 -4.20 -4.90 12.15
CA PRO A 96 -5.40 -4.08 12.20
C PRO A 96 -5.55 -3.14 10.98
N ALA A 97 -4.46 -2.54 10.51
CA ALA A 97 -4.48 -1.64 9.35
C ALA A 97 -4.93 -2.36 8.06
N GLY A 98 -4.42 -3.56 7.80
CA GLY A 98 -4.81 -4.36 6.63
C GLY A 98 -6.27 -4.79 6.66
N ARG A 99 -6.76 -5.22 7.83
CA ARG A 99 -8.17 -5.58 8.01
C ARG A 99 -9.10 -4.38 7.87
N ALA A 100 -8.70 -3.22 8.39
CA ALA A 100 -9.46 -1.98 8.25
C ALA A 100 -9.54 -1.52 6.78
N ALA A 101 -8.41 -1.56 6.06
CA ALA A 101 -8.38 -1.25 4.64
C ALA A 101 -9.25 -2.22 3.81
N LEU A 102 -9.23 -3.52 4.15
CA LEU A 102 -10.09 -4.51 3.51
C LEU A 102 -11.58 -4.21 3.72
N ALA A 103 -11.98 -3.86 4.94
CA ALA A 103 -13.35 -3.46 5.25
C ALA A 103 -13.77 -2.19 4.48
N GLU A 104 -12.90 -1.17 4.47
CA GLU A 104 -13.14 0.09 3.75
C GLU A 104 -13.33 -0.15 2.25
N VAL A 105 -12.47 -0.97 1.63
CA VAL A 105 -12.60 -1.32 0.22
C VAL A 105 -13.91 -2.04 -0.04
N LEU A 106 -14.26 -3.07 0.74
CA LEU A 106 -15.50 -3.83 0.55
C LEU A 106 -16.75 -2.96 0.67
N ALA A 107 -16.77 -2.02 1.60
CA ALA A 107 -17.86 -1.06 1.77
C ALA A 107 -17.99 -0.10 0.57
N GLY A 108 -16.89 0.24 -0.09
CA GLY A 108 -16.86 1.10 -1.27
C GLY A 108 -17.24 0.41 -2.59
N VAL A 109 -17.22 -0.93 -2.66
CA VAL A 109 -17.45 -1.67 -3.91
C VAL A 109 -18.86 -2.24 -4.00
N ARG A 110 -19.59 -1.91 -5.07
CA ARG A 110 -20.89 -2.56 -5.34
C ARG A 110 -20.73 -4.05 -5.66
N ARG A 111 -19.73 -4.41 -6.48
CA ARG A 111 -19.41 -5.78 -6.91
C ARG A 111 -17.92 -6.09 -6.70
N PRO A 112 -17.51 -6.55 -5.50
CA PRO A 112 -16.12 -6.87 -5.20
C PRO A 112 -15.60 -8.03 -6.08
N ASP A 113 -14.29 -8.04 -6.35
CA ASP A 113 -13.61 -9.18 -6.98
C ASP A 113 -13.81 -10.44 -6.10
N PRO A 114 -14.14 -11.62 -6.66
CA PRO A 114 -14.30 -12.85 -5.90
C PRO A 114 -13.10 -13.20 -5.01
N ARG A 115 -11.88 -12.85 -5.40
CA ARG A 115 -10.66 -13.05 -4.59
C ARG A 115 -10.65 -12.17 -3.35
N LEU A 116 -11.18 -10.95 -3.45
CA LEU A 116 -11.35 -10.05 -2.30
C LEU A 116 -12.40 -10.58 -1.34
N ILE A 117 -13.48 -11.17 -1.86
CA ILE A 117 -14.50 -11.84 -1.04
C ILE A 117 -13.88 -13.02 -0.29
N ALA A 118 -13.17 -13.90 -0.99
CA ALA A 118 -12.49 -15.03 -0.35
C ALA A 118 -11.47 -14.58 0.71
N LEU A 119 -10.77 -13.47 0.48
CA LEU A 119 -9.87 -12.88 1.46
C LEU A 119 -10.62 -12.32 2.68
N ALA A 120 -11.77 -11.68 2.49
CA ALA A 120 -12.62 -11.20 3.57
C ALA A 120 -13.14 -12.35 4.45
N GLU A 121 -13.60 -13.43 3.83
CA GLU A 121 -14.05 -14.65 4.51
C GLU A 121 -12.91 -15.29 5.31
N ALA A 122 -11.72 -15.42 4.72
CA ALA A 122 -10.55 -15.98 5.39
C ALA A 122 -10.05 -15.15 6.59
N THR A 123 -10.43 -13.87 6.67
CA THR A 123 -10.01 -12.93 7.73
C THR A 123 -11.12 -12.60 8.72
N GLY A 124 -12.35 -13.06 8.46
CA GLY A 124 -13.54 -12.71 9.24
C GLY A 124 -13.88 -11.22 9.18
N VAL A 125 -13.49 -10.52 8.12
CA VAL A 125 -13.89 -9.13 7.87
C VAL A 125 -15.27 -9.16 7.20
N ALA A 126 -16.27 -8.58 7.88
CA ALA A 126 -17.63 -8.51 7.35
C ALA A 126 -17.73 -7.49 6.21
N ARG A 127 -18.72 -7.71 5.34
CA ARG A 127 -19.10 -6.80 4.25
C ARG A 127 -19.83 -5.56 4.78
#